data_AF-A0A1R1S8C1-F1
#
_entry.id   AF-A0A1R1S8C1-F1
#
_cell.length_a   1.000
_cell.length_b   1.000
_cell.length_c   1.000
_cell.angle_alpha   90.00
_cell.angle_beta   90.00
_cell.angle_gamma   90.00
#
_symmetry.space_group_name_H-M   'P 1'
#
loop_
_entity.id
_entity.type
_entity.pdbx_description
1 polymer ?
#
loop_
_entity_poly.entity_id
_entity_poly.type
_entity_poly.pdbx_seq_one_letter_code
_entity_poly.pdbx_strand_id
1 'polypeptide(L)' 'MTLTDSCPSCLRRGIAPAATRWRSNRIVHGYRCPRCGATWTTTRDLTAYSDLHTRRTQQPNRKAA' A
#
# COMPACT_ATOMS: atom_id res chain seq x y z
N MET A 1 1.63 -10.01 -4.58
CA MET A 1 1.16 -9.50 -3.27
C MET A 1 -0.15 -8.76 -3.48
N THR A 2 -1.24 -9.19 -2.85
CA THR A 2 -2.58 -8.59 -2.98
C THR A 2 -2.66 -7.33 -2.12
N LEU A 3 -3.00 -6.19 -2.73
CA LEU A 3 -2.99 -4.89 -2.07
C LEU A 3 -4.24 -4.69 -1.22
N THR A 4 -4.10 -4.70 0.10
CA THR A 4 -5.21 -4.50 1.05
C THR A 4 -4.85 -3.47 2.11
N ASP A 5 -5.85 -2.87 2.74
CA ASP A 5 -5.68 -1.88 3.79
C ASP A 5 -6.62 -2.15 4.99
N SER A 6 -6.40 -1.42 6.08
CA SER A 6 -7.22 -1.49 7.30
C SER A 6 -8.08 -0.24 7.45
N CYS A 7 -9.34 -0.42 7.80
CA CYS A 7 -10.25 0.69 8.04
C CYS A 7 -9.78 1.50 9.27
N PRO A 8 -9.58 2.81 9.16
CA PRO A 8 -9.13 3.64 10.29
C PRO A 8 -10.21 3.80 11.38
N SER A 9 -11.49 3.63 11.03
CA SER A 9 -12.61 3.84 11.97
C SER A 9 -12.96 2.60 12.79
N CYS A 10 -13.02 1.41 12.17
CA CYS A 10 -13.44 0.18 12.86
C CYS A 10 -12.37 -0.91 12.89
N LEU A 11 -11.15 -0.59 12.44
CA LEU A 11 -9.96 -1.45 12.45
C LEU A 11 -10.12 -2.77 11.68
N ARG A 12 -11.16 -2.90 10.85
CA ARG A 12 -11.35 -4.05 9.97
C ARG A 12 -10.21 -4.08 8.95
N ARG A 13 -9.47 -5.19 8.94
CA ARG A 13 -8.32 -5.44 8.05
C ARG A 13 -8.74 -6.14 6.77
N GLY A 14 -7.86 -6.10 5.76
CA GLY A 14 -7.98 -6.88 4.53
C GLY A 14 -8.95 -6.29 3.52
N ILE A 15 -9.13 -4.97 3.53
CA ILE A 15 -10.09 -4.29 2.65
C ILE A 15 -9.39 -3.99 1.33
N ALA A 16 -9.95 -4.49 0.23
CA ALA A 16 -9.46 -4.23 -1.12
C ALA A 16 -9.87 -2.81 -1.57
N PRO A 17 -9.06 -2.17 -2.43
CA PRO A 17 -9.41 -0.88 -2.99
C PRO A 17 -10.65 -0.99 -3.88
N ALA A 18 -11.62 -0.11 -3.67
CA ALA A 18 -12.81 0.01 -4.50
C ALA A 18 -12.54 0.79 -5.79
N ALA A 19 -11.51 1.65 -5.80
CA ALA A 19 -11.09 2.40 -6.96
C ALA A 19 -9.57 2.60 -6.95
N THR A 20 -8.97 2.64 -8.13
CA THR A 20 -7.55 2.97 -8.31
C THR A 20 -7.40 4.03 -9.38
N ARG A 21 -6.59 5.05 -9.12
CA ARG A 21 -6.29 6.15 -10.06
C ARG A 21 -4.79 6.32 -10.18
N TRP A 22 -4.32 6.39 -11.42
CA TRP A 22 -2.92 6.64 -11.76
C TRP A 22 -2.74 8.13 -12.05
N ARG A 23 -1.69 8.71 -11.47
CA ARG A 23 -1.37 10.14 -11.56
C ARG A 23 0.13 10.29 -11.72
N SER A 24 0.59 10.24 -12.97
CA SER A 24 2.02 10.31 -13.35
C SER A 24 2.88 9.40 -12.45
N ASN A 25 3.50 9.96 -11.40
CA ASN A 25 4.36 9.26 -10.45
C ASN A 25 3.65 8.76 -9.17
N ARG A 26 2.31 8.73 -9.13
CA ARG A 26 1.54 8.34 -7.95
C ARG A 26 0.42 7.39 -8.32
N ILE A 27 0.13 6.45 -7.43
CA ILE A 27 -1.11 5.67 -7.45
C ILE A 27 -1.94 6.08 -6.24
N VAL A 28 -3.20 6.46 -6.49
CA VAL A 28 -4.18 6.72 -5.44
C VAL A 28 -5.18 5.58 -5.42
N HIS A 29 -5.36 4.97 -4.27
CA HIS A 29 -6.34 3.91 -4.03
C HIS A 29 -7.43 4.42 -3.11
N GLY A 30 -8.69 4.31 -3.56
CA GLY A 30 -9.86 4.59 -2.74
C GLY A 30 -10.40 3.31 -2.13
N TYR A 31 -10.79 3.37 -0.87
CA TYR A 31 -11.32 2.26 -0.09
C TYR A 31 -12.68 2.63 0.50
N ARG A 32 -13.52 1.62 0.67
CA ARG A 32 -14.79 1.71 1.40
C ARG A 32 -14.91 0.53 2.33
N CYS A 33 -15.13 0.78 3.61
CA CYS A 33 -15.29 -0.28 4.58
C CYS A 33 -16.68 -0.93 4.42
N PRO A 34 -16.77 -2.25 4.22
CA PRO A 34 -18.06 -2.94 4.13
C PRO A 34 -18.77 -3.02 5.50
N ARG A 35 -18.05 -2.85 6.61
CA ARG A 35 -18.61 -2.95 7.97
C ARG A 35 -19.19 -1.63 8.47
N CYS A 36 -18.43 -0.55 8.39
CA CYS A 36 -18.83 0.74 8.97
C CYS A 36 -19.13 1.82 7.91
N GLY A 37 -18.94 1.52 6.62
CA GLY A 37 -19.20 2.46 5.53
C GLY A 37 -18.17 3.56 5.34
N ALA A 38 -17.19 3.70 6.24
CA ALA A 38 -16.14 4.72 6.13
C ALA A 38 -15.40 4.62 4.80
N THR A 39 -15.08 5.78 4.22
CA THR A 39 -14.31 5.91 2.98
C THR A 39 -12.99 6.60 3.27
N TRP A 40 -11.93 6.15 2.60
CA TRP A 40 -10.61 6.76 2.72
C TRP A 40 -9.80 6.51 1.46
N THR A 41 -8.68 7.23 1.33
CA THR A 41 -7.75 7.08 0.21
C THR A 41 -6.33 6.89 0.73
N THR A 42 -5.56 6.00 0.11
CA THR A 42 -4.11 5.95 0.28
C THR A 42 -3.40 6.33 -1.02
N THR A 43 -2.33 7.08 -0.90
CA THR A 43 -1.49 7.49 -2.03
C THR A 43 -0.14 6.79 -1.90
N ARG A 44 0.32 6.18 -2.98
CA ARG A 44 1.63 5.54 -3.09
C ARG A 44 2.44 6.28 -4.14
N ASP A 45 3.56 6.88 -3.73
CA ASP A 45 4.54 7.44 -4.66
C ASP A 45 5.28 6.30 -5.37
N LEU A 46 5.15 6.24 -6.69
CA LEU A 46 5.73 5.18 -7.53
C LEU A 46 7.24 5.19 -7.43
N THR A 47 7.92 6.34 -7.45
CA THR A 47 9.37 6.43 -7.24
C THR A 47 9.86 5.77 -5.95
N ALA A 48 9.06 5.82 -4.87
CA ALA A 48 9.41 5.17 -3.61
C ALA A 48 9.08 3.67 -3.60
N TYR A 49 8.13 3.24 -4.44
CA TYR A 49 7.63 1.86 -4.51
C TYR A 49 8.20 1.05 -5.70
N SER A 50 8.81 1.69 -6.70
CA SER A 50 9.25 1.09 -7.95
C SER A 50 10.61 0.41 -7.79
N ASP A 51 10.66 -0.80 -7.24
CA ASP A 51 11.83 -1.69 -7.28
C ASP A 51 13.07 -1.33 -6.44
N LEU A 52 13.20 -0.13 -5.87
CA LEU A 52 14.27 0.15 -4.89
C LEU A 52 14.09 -0.62 -3.56
N HIS A 53 12.88 -1.09 -3.26
CA HIS A 53 12.63 -1.96 -2.10
C HIS A 53 12.89 -3.45 -2.38
N THR A 54 12.91 -3.89 -3.64
CA THR A 54 13.25 -5.27 -4.02
C THR A 54 14.72 -5.58 -3.71
N ARG A 55 15.60 -4.56 -3.79
CA ARG A 55 17.05 -4.70 -3.51
C ARG A 55 17.43 -4.62 -2.03
N ARG A 56 16.60 -4.01 -1.17
CA ARG A 56 16.91 -3.82 0.26
C ARG A 56 16.50 -5.01 1.15
N THR A 57 15.62 -5.88 0.66
CA THR A 57 15.18 -7.09 1.38
C THR A 57 16.04 -8.32 1.05
N GLN A 58 16.93 -8.25 0.04
CA GLN A 58 17.82 -9.34 -0.37
C GLN A 58 19.31 -9.12 -0.01
N GLN A 59 19.63 -8.18 0.88
CA GLN A 59 21.00 -8.08 1.39
C GLN A 59 21.08 -8.77 2.76
N PRO A 60 21.41 -10.08 2.84
CA PRO A 60 21.92 -10.63 4.07
C PRO A 60 23.24 -9.91 4.36
N ASN A 61 23.28 -9.35 5.56
CA ASN A 61 24.41 -8.77 6.27
C ASN A 61 25.77 -9.35 5.79
N ARG A 62 26.46 -8.66 4.88
CA ARG A 62 27.91 -8.87 4.69
C ARG A 62 28.61 -8.22 5.88
N LYS A 63 28.64 -8.93 7.02
CA LYS A 63 29.65 -8.67 8.05
C LYS A 63 30.92 -9.40 7.65
N ALA A 64 31.94 -8.59 7.46
CA ALA A 64 33.32 -8.95 7.26
C ALA A 64 33.86 -9.90 8.35
N ALA A 65 34.71 -10.82 7.92
CA ALA A 65 35.88 -11.32 8.63
C ALA A 65 36.87 -11.84 7.59
#